data_AF-A0A6A4U8I3-F1
#
_entry.id   AF-A0A6A4U8I3-F1
#
_cell.length_a   1.000
_cell.length_b   1.000
_cell.length_c   1.000
_cell.angle_alpha   90.00
_cell.angle_beta   90.00
_cell.angle_gamma   90.00
#
_symmetry.space_group_name_H-M   'P 1'
#
loop_
_entity.id
_entity.type
_entity.pdbx_description
1 polymer ?
#
loop_
_entity_poly.entity_id
_entity_poly.type
_entity_poly.pdbx_seq_one_letter_code
_entity_poly.pdbx_strand_id
1 'polypeptide(L)'
;MHGFFIPGPHDDGDPVTGHYYETASDDPSRPQVWGYTSALSYASGETLRLHAMSSAPTARLTITRDGLTPQTVHVTMIPTTFAPTPADCSVKGCGWPIAFQITIPPDWPTGVYVATLAIDGHESMAIFVLKPARPTAQLALILTTGTWCAYNDWGGSNHYQGLTGPSGAEFAANVSLHRPWAKGFVRWPDDAPRIPHASPLLTRPRYPHMEFARANGISKKYASSGWAAFERPFVLWAEEQAITLDYVTQHDLHGNPHLLDAYPRAVIVGHDEYWTWEMRDHLDAWLDRGGELARFGGNFFWQTRLSPDLITQTCYKTRAEAEDPLATTDRLTSYWDHPQARRPAVASMGLTGSMGVYAGWSRCAAHGSGGFTLYRPDHWALQGTGLGYGDVLGAASNIFGYEVDGIDYEIRNGLPYAAPDTGLEGDLTIVGLSPATTLAHHTGRHDMDYFIGTLDAEEVAKTIYGEVTSETLGLASRGNGSMAEYRRGRGAVFNAGSCEWVAGLIARERPVEVVTKNILLGEWDAT
;
A
#
# COMPACT_ATOMS: atom_id res chain seq x y z
N MET A 1 18.11 1.43 20.26
CA MET A 1 16.72 1.02 20.00
C MET A 1 15.87 1.36 21.20
N HIS A 2 14.65 1.81 20.98
CA HIS A 2 13.72 2.26 22.02
C HIS A 2 12.53 1.29 22.11
N GLY A 3 11.98 1.13 23.31
CA GLY A 3 10.76 0.34 23.51
C GLY A 3 10.95 -1.15 23.18
N PHE A 4 10.05 -1.68 22.36
CA PHE A 4 9.96 -3.11 22.01
C PHE A 4 10.66 -3.48 20.69
N PHE A 5 11.42 -2.55 20.12
CA PHE A 5 12.25 -2.82 18.97
C PHE A 5 13.55 -3.52 19.37
N ILE A 6 13.83 -4.66 18.73
CA ILE A 6 15.03 -5.46 18.96
C ILE A 6 15.82 -5.62 17.64
N PRO A 7 17.15 -5.80 17.73
CA PRO A 7 17.94 -6.17 16.56
C PRO A 7 17.60 -7.60 16.15
N GLY A 8 17.40 -7.81 14.85
CA GLY A 8 17.39 -9.14 14.27
C GLY A 8 18.81 -9.74 14.22
N PRO A 9 18.94 -11.03 13.88
CA PRO A 9 20.24 -11.72 13.83
C PRO A 9 21.26 -11.07 12.88
N HIS A 10 20.77 -10.36 11.87
CA HIS A 10 21.58 -9.73 10.81
C HIS A 10 21.49 -8.19 10.87
N ASP A 11 21.16 -7.61 12.02
CA ASP A 11 21.19 -6.15 12.19
C ASP A 11 22.64 -5.63 12.22
N ASP A 12 22.97 -4.76 11.26
CA ASP A 12 24.30 -4.17 11.10
C ASP A 12 24.43 -2.77 11.74
N GLY A 13 23.37 -2.25 12.35
CA GLY A 13 23.38 -0.88 12.89
C GLY A 13 22.81 0.18 11.92
N ASP A 14 22.63 -0.15 10.64
CA ASP A 14 22.25 0.81 9.61
C ASP A 14 20.72 0.96 9.50
N PRO A 15 20.17 2.20 9.41
CA PRO A 15 18.73 2.41 9.28
C PRO A 15 18.11 1.76 8.04
N VAL A 16 18.87 1.64 6.96
CA VAL A 16 18.43 1.15 5.66
C VAL A 16 18.63 -0.36 5.56
N THR A 17 19.86 -0.85 5.73
CA THR A 17 20.21 -2.26 5.53
C THR A 17 19.95 -3.14 6.74
N GLY A 18 20.05 -2.61 7.95
CA GLY A 18 19.91 -3.39 9.18
C GLY A 18 18.51 -3.94 9.42
N HIS A 19 18.40 -5.18 9.87
CA HIS A 19 17.11 -5.81 10.19
C HIS A 19 16.76 -5.61 11.67
N TYR A 20 15.76 -4.79 11.97
CA TYR A 20 15.24 -4.58 13.32
C TYR A 20 13.72 -4.54 13.26
N TYR A 21 13.06 -4.98 14.34
CA TYR A 21 11.60 -5.13 14.34
C TYR A 21 11.00 -5.03 15.74
N GLU A 22 9.70 -4.75 15.79
CA GLU A 22 8.91 -4.74 17.01
C GLU A 22 8.41 -6.14 17.34
N THR A 23 8.47 -6.51 18.62
CA THR A 23 7.89 -7.75 19.12
C THR A 23 7.54 -7.65 20.60
N ALA A 24 6.60 -8.46 21.05
CA ALA A 24 6.38 -8.67 22.48
C ALA A 24 7.64 -9.26 23.14
N SER A 25 7.84 -8.93 24.42
CA SER A 25 8.96 -9.44 25.23
C SER A 25 8.57 -10.73 25.92
N ASP A 26 9.49 -11.70 25.96
CA ASP A 26 9.28 -12.96 26.69
C ASP A 26 9.38 -12.83 28.22
N ASP A 27 9.76 -11.65 28.74
CA ASP A 27 9.76 -11.36 30.17
C ASP A 27 8.33 -10.98 30.64
N PRO A 28 7.64 -11.83 31.43
CA PRO A 28 6.29 -11.54 31.91
C PRO A 28 6.25 -10.39 32.93
N SER A 29 7.38 -9.99 33.50
CA SER A 29 7.46 -8.87 34.45
C SER A 29 7.57 -7.51 33.77
N ARG A 30 7.98 -7.47 32.49
CA ARG A 30 8.08 -6.25 31.71
C ARG A 30 6.67 -5.73 31.36
N PRO A 31 6.30 -4.49 31.73
CA PRO A 31 5.01 -3.91 31.36
C PRO A 31 4.77 -3.94 29.85
N GLN A 32 3.80 -4.74 29.42
CA GLN A 32 3.39 -4.84 28.02
C GLN A 32 1.94 -5.28 27.86
N VAL A 33 1.35 -4.87 26.74
CA VAL A 33 0.03 -5.32 26.28
C VAL A 33 0.02 -5.24 24.77
N TRP A 34 -0.40 -6.33 24.13
CA TRP A 34 -0.43 -6.46 22.68
C TRP A 34 -1.73 -7.14 22.25
N GLY A 35 -2.23 -6.82 21.08
CA GLY A 35 -3.39 -7.51 20.54
C GLY A 35 -3.60 -7.32 19.05
N TYR A 36 -4.47 -8.17 18.51
CA TYR A 36 -4.88 -8.19 17.11
C TYR A 36 -6.30 -8.75 16.99
N THR A 37 -6.98 -8.41 15.90
CA THR A 37 -8.35 -8.88 15.63
C THR A 37 -8.32 -10.19 14.84
N SER A 38 -9.33 -11.05 15.00
CA SER A 38 -9.38 -12.33 14.27
C SER A 38 -9.58 -12.16 12.76
N ALA A 39 -10.12 -11.02 12.33
CA ALA A 39 -10.36 -10.63 10.94
C ALA A 39 -10.08 -9.13 10.76
N LEU A 40 -9.87 -8.71 9.50
CA LEU A 40 -9.66 -7.31 9.12
C LEU A 40 -10.95 -6.52 9.05
N SER A 41 -12.04 -7.15 8.64
CA SER A 41 -13.33 -6.51 8.43
C SER A 41 -14.45 -7.27 9.13
N TYR A 42 -15.47 -6.51 9.53
CA TYR A 42 -16.69 -7.01 10.14
C TYR A 42 -17.89 -6.22 9.63
N ALA A 43 -19.07 -6.83 9.62
CA ALA A 43 -20.36 -6.18 9.45
C ALA A 43 -21.09 -6.04 10.79
N SER A 44 -22.12 -5.20 10.83
CA SER A 44 -23.03 -5.15 11.97
C SER A 44 -23.64 -6.53 12.27
N GLY A 45 -23.74 -6.87 13.56
CA GLY A 45 -24.22 -8.18 14.01
C GLY A 45 -23.18 -9.29 13.97
N GLU A 46 -22.03 -9.08 13.33
CA GLU A 46 -20.90 -10.01 13.43
C GLU A 46 -20.17 -9.85 14.76
N THR A 47 -19.46 -10.91 15.18
CA THR A 47 -18.71 -10.91 16.43
C THR A 47 -17.26 -10.47 16.19
N LEU A 48 -16.93 -9.27 16.64
CA LEU A 48 -15.55 -8.82 16.79
C LEU A 48 -14.89 -9.67 17.88
N ARG A 49 -13.74 -10.26 17.56
CA ARG A 49 -12.91 -11.01 18.50
C ARG A 49 -11.51 -10.40 18.53
N LEU A 50 -11.07 -10.03 19.72
CA LEU A 50 -9.77 -9.45 19.99
C LEU A 50 -8.93 -10.46 20.76
N HIS A 51 -7.82 -10.87 20.14
CA HIS A 51 -6.78 -11.66 20.79
C HIS A 51 -5.82 -10.70 21.48
N ALA A 52 -5.41 -11.00 22.71
CA ALA A 52 -4.45 -10.17 23.41
C ALA A 52 -3.59 -10.98 24.39
N MET A 53 -2.39 -10.46 24.63
CA MET A 53 -1.53 -10.86 25.73
C MET A 53 -1.12 -9.62 26.54
N SER A 54 -0.87 -9.80 27.83
CA SER A 54 -0.36 -8.73 28.68
C SER A 54 0.41 -9.25 29.89
N SER A 55 1.36 -8.47 30.38
CA SER A 55 1.98 -8.67 31.71
C SER A 55 1.02 -8.35 32.86
N ALA A 56 -0.03 -7.55 32.63
CA ALA A 56 -1.02 -7.19 33.63
C ALA A 56 -2.25 -8.12 33.56
N PRO A 57 -2.95 -8.35 34.70
CA PRO A 57 -4.16 -9.19 34.72
C PRO A 57 -5.38 -8.55 34.05
N THR A 58 -5.33 -7.23 33.83
CA THR A 58 -6.38 -6.48 33.13
C THR A 58 -5.77 -5.37 32.28
N ALA A 59 -6.38 -5.11 31.13
CA ALA A 59 -6.06 -3.97 30.28
C ALA A 59 -7.31 -3.12 30.02
N ARG A 60 -7.13 -1.81 29.84
CA ARG A 60 -8.17 -0.92 29.32
C ARG A 60 -8.26 -1.11 27.82
N LEU A 61 -9.45 -1.42 27.32
CA LEU A 61 -9.78 -1.44 25.90
C LEU A 61 -10.61 -0.21 25.56
N THR A 62 -10.16 0.57 24.58
CA THR A 62 -10.90 1.68 23.98
C THR A 62 -11.06 1.41 22.49
N ILE A 63 -12.31 1.36 21.99
CA ILE A 63 -12.60 1.22 20.56
C ILE A 63 -13.11 2.56 20.04
N THR A 64 -12.43 3.08 19.03
CA THR A 64 -12.70 4.39 18.44
C THR A 64 -12.79 4.27 16.93
N ARG A 65 -13.87 4.78 16.32
CA ARG A 65 -13.90 5.05 14.88
C ARG A 65 -12.92 6.20 14.61
N ASP A 66 -11.90 5.93 13.82
CA ASP A 66 -10.95 6.94 13.39
C ASP A 66 -11.51 7.74 12.21
N GLY A 67 -11.05 8.98 12.07
CA GLY A 67 -11.57 9.97 11.13
C GLY A 67 -11.24 11.40 11.56
N LEU A 68 -11.79 12.39 10.86
CA LEU A 68 -11.63 13.82 11.15
C LEU A 68 -12.12 14.16 12.54
N THR A 69 -13.26 13.58 12.93
CA THR A 69 -13.79 13.63 14.30
C THR A 69 -13.85 12.21 14.86
N PRO A 70 -12.80 11.75 15.56
CA PRO A 70 -12.78 10.41 16.12
C PRO A 70 -13.94 10.19 17.11
N GLN A 71 -14.59 9.03 17.02
CA GLN A 71 -15.72 8.68 17.87
C GLN A 71 -15.42 7.43 18.69
N THR A 72 -15.24 7.58 20.00
CA THR A 72 -15.13 6.44 20.91
C THR A 72 -16.50 5.78 21.07
N VAL A 73 -16.60 4.51 20.67
CA VAL A 73 -17.86 3.74 20.68
C VAL A 73 -17.90 2.69 21.80
N HIS A 74 -16.74 2.35 22.37
CA HIS A 74 -16.66 1.37 23.46
C HIS A 74 -15.47 1.64 24.37
N VAL A 75 -15.67 1.55 25.68
CA VAL A 75 -14.60 1.60 26.69
C VAL A 75 -14.90 0.56 27.76
N THR A 76 -13.95 -0.31 28.04
CA THR A 76 -14.10 -1.31 29.11
C THR A 76 -12.74 -1.75 29.67
N MET A 77 -12.75 -2.42 30.82
CA MET A 77 -11.62 -3.21 31.28
C MET A 77 -11.82 -4.66 30.83
N ILE A 78 -10.78 -5.26 30.26
CA ILE A 78 -10.80 -6.65 29.80
C ILE A 78 -9.82 -7.49 30.62
N PRO A 79 -10.15 -8.76 30.90
CA PRO A 79 -9.18 -9.68 31.50
C PRO A 79 -8.07 -9.97 30.49
N THR A 80 -6.83 -9.98 30.96
CA THR A 80 -5.66 -10.32 30.14
C THR A 80 -4.77 -11.29 30.90
N THR A 81 -4.01 -12.08 30.14
CA THR A 81 -2.99 -12.98 30.69
C THR A 81 -1.74 -12.87 29.85
N PHE A 82 -0.60 -13.18 30.45
CA PHE A 82 0.61 -13.36 29.69
C PHE A 82 0.48 -14.64 28.84
N ALA A 83 0.91 -14.55 27.59
CA ALA A 83 1.00 -15.67 26.66
C ALA A 83 2.32 -15.54 25.90
N PRO A 84 3.14 -16.60 25.79
CA PRO A 84 4.37 -16.56 25.01
C PRO A 84 4.12 -16.17 23.56
N THR A 85 5.08 -15.50 22.93
CA THR A 85 5.02 -15.14 21.51
C THR A 85 5.92 -16.08 20.72
N PRO A 86 5.38 -16.92 19.82
CA PRO A 86 6.21 -17.80 19.00
C PRO A 86 7.20 -17.03 18.13
N ALA A 87 8.41 -17.57 17.95
CA ALA A 87 9.43 -16.94 17.10
C ALA A 87 9.00 -16.82 15.62
N ASP A 88 8.10 -17.69 15.16
CA ASP A 88 7.54 -17.70 13.81
C ASP A 88 6.14 -17.05 13.73
N CYS A 89 5.77 -16.21 14.72
CA CYS A 89 4.45 -15.57 14.77
C CYS A 89 4.14 -14.68 13.56
N SER A 90 5.16 -14.10 12.90
CA SER A 90 4.99 -13.35 11.65
C SER A 90 4.47 -14.23 10.50
N VAL A 91 4.72 -15.54 10.55
CA VAL A 91 4.34 -16.53 9.53
C VAL A 91 3.10 -17.33 9.94
N LYS A 92 3.02 -17.77 11.21
CA LYS A 92 1.96 -18.67 11.71
C LYS A 92 0.94 -18.01 12.63
N GLY A 93 1.16 -16.75 13.00
CA GLY A 93 0.37 -16.03 13.98
C GLY A 93 0.85 -16.25 15.41
N CYS A 94 0.46 -15.35 16.31
CA CYS A 94 0.88 -15.36 17.71
C CYS A 94 0.21 -16.45 18.54
N GLY A 95 -0.98 -16.92 18.15
CA GLY A 95 -1.75 -17.91 18.91
C GLY A 95 -2.21 -17.45 20.29
N TRP A 96 -2.33 -16.13 20.51
CA TRP A 96 -2.77 -15.58 21.79
C TRP A 96 -4.26 -15.87 22.05
N PRO A 97 -4.68 -15.96 23.33
CA PRO A 97 -6.08 -16.21 23.66
C PRO A 97 -6.98 -15.03 23.27
N ILE A 98 -8.25 -15.32 23.03
CA ILE A 98 -9.28 -14.29 22.92
C ILE A 98 -9.43 -13.64 24.30
N ALA A 99 -9.14 -12.34 24.39
CA ALA A 99 -9.28 -11.56 25.62
C ALA A 99 -10.61 -10.80 25.66
N PHE A 100 -11.18 -10.50 24.50
CA PHE A 100 -12.44 -9.77 24.38
C PHE A 100 -13.23 -10.18 23.14
N GLN A 101 -14.55 -10.20 23.27
CA GLN A 101 -15.46 -10.35 22.14
C GLN A 101 -16.73 -9.53 22.34
N ILE A 102 -17.25 -8.99 21.26
CA ILE A 102 -18.51 -8.25 21.24
C ILE A 102 -19.23 -8.49 19.91
N THR A 103 -20.55 -8.68 19.96
CA THR A 103 -21.38 -8.60 18.77
C THR A 103 -21.55 -7.14 18.40
N ILE A 104 -21.11 -6.75 17.21
CA ILE A 104 -21.06 -5.34 16.78
C ILE A 104 -22.49 -4.79 16.71
N PRO A 105 -22.82 -3.74 17.48
CA PRO A 105 -24.12 -3.10 17.45
C PRO A 105 -24.49 -2.50 16.07
N PRO A 106 -25.78 -2.33 15.76
CA PRO A 106 -26.24 -1.76 14.48
C PRO A 106 -26.05 -0.25 14.35
N ASP A 107 -25.77 0.45 15.44
CA ASP A 107 -25.57 1.91 15.48
C ASP A 107 -24.11 2.34 15.29
N TRP A 108 -23.17 1.39 15.18
CA TRP A 108 -21.79 1.71 14.84
C TRP A 108 -21.68 2.09 13.36
N PRO A 109 -21.23 3.32 13.03
CA PRO A 109 -21.11 3.75 11.63
C PRO A 109 -20.00 3.00 10.90
N THR A 110 -20.11 2.86 9.58
CA THR A 110 -19.02 2.31 8.76
C THR A 110 -17.75 3.16 8.91
N GLY A 111 -16.59 2.53 8.87
CA GLY A 111 -15.32 3.21 9.06
C GLY A 111 -14.18 2.28 9.44
N VAL A 112 -13.02 2.89 9.62
CA VAL A 112 -11.87 2.25 10.23
C VAL A 112 -11.91 2.48 11.74
N TYR A 113 -11.72 1.41 12.51
CA TYR A 113 -11.77 1.42 13.96
C TYR A 113 -10.42 1.02 14.53
N VAL A 114 -9.98 1.76 15.55
CA VAL A 114 -8.79 1.48 16.33
C VAL A 114 -9.21 0.95 17.69
N ALA A 115 -8.72 -0.24 18.04
CA ALA A 115 -8.83 -0.85 19.35
C ALA A 115 -7.52 -0.62 20.11
N THR A 116 -7.52 0.37 20.99
CA THR A 116 -6.37 0.70 21.84
C THR A 116 -6.41 -0.13 23.12
N LEU A 117 -5.33 -0.87 23.36
CA LEU A 117 -5.10 -1.66 24.57
C LEU A 117 -4.06 -0.95 25.44
N ALA A 118 -4.43 -0.61 26.67
CA ALA A 118 -3.56 0.13 27.57
C ALA A 118 -3.47 -0.53 28.95
N ILE A 119 -2.25 -0.57 29.49
CA ILE A 119 -1.94 -0.87 30.88
C ILE A 119 -1.03 0.24 31.42
N ASP A 120 -0.67 0.17 32.70
CA ASP A 120 0.36 1.08 33.21
C ASP A 120 1.71 0.78 32.52
N GLY A 121 2.33 1.82 31.97
CA GLY A 121 3.63 1.75 31.29
C GLY A 121 3.63 1.24 29.83
N HIS A 122 2.50 0.79 29.25
CA HIS A 122 2.46 0.35 27.85
C HIS A 122 1.08 0.48 27.20
N GLU A 123 1.07 0.81 25.90
CA GLU A 123 -0.10 0.84 25.04
C GLU A 123 0.24 0.22 23.67
N SER A 124 -0.72 -0.48 23.07
CA SER A 124 -0.67 -0.92 21.67
C SER A 124 -2.02 -0.76 20.99
N MET A 125 -2.03 -0.86 19.66
CA MET A 125 -3.21 -0.65 18.84
C MET A 125 -3.46 -1.85 17.92
N ALA A 126 -4.70 -2.30 17.86
CA ALA A 126 -5.23 -3.11 16.78
C ALA A 126 -6.16 -2.26 15.90
N ILE A 127 -6.40 -2.68 14.67
CA ILE A 127 -7.25 -2.01 13.70
C ILE A 127 -8.20 -3.02 13.07
N PHE A 128 -9.44 -2.61 12.84
CA PHE A 128 -10.41 -3.35 12.03
C PHE A 128 -11.31 -2.39 11.26
N VAL A 129 -12.02 -2.92 10.27
CA VAL A 129 -12.89 -2.17 9.37
C VAL A 129 -14.32 -2.60 9.62
N LEU A 130 -15.22 -1.64 9.81
CA LEU A 130 -16.65 -1.92 9.84
C LEU A 130 -17.24 -1.58 8.48
N LYS A 131 -17.55 -2.61 7.69
CA LYS A 131 -18.21 -2.47 6.39
C LYS A 131 -19.70 -2.22 6.58
N PRO A 132 -20.35 -1.44 5.70
CA PRO A 132 -21.77 -1.15 5.85
C PRO A 132 -22.61 -2.39 5.50
N ALA A 133 -23.74 -2.58 6.19
CA ALA A 133 -24.68 -3.67 5.86
C ALA A 133 -25.43 -3.43 4.53
N ARG A 134 -25.57 -2.15 4.17
CA ARG A 134 -26.08 -1.63 2.88
C ARG A 134 -25.33 -0.34 2.60
N PRO A 135 -25.05 0.02 1.33
CA PRO A 135 -24.33 1.25 1.02
C PRO A 135 -24.94 2.46 1.73
N THR A 136 -24.08 3.24 2.37
CA THR A 136 -24.39 4.54 2.96
C THR A 136 -23.78 5.69 2.16
N ALA A 137 -22.88 5.38 1.21
CA ALA A 137 -22.25 6.30 0.29
C ALA A 137 -22.33 5.80 -1.16
N GLN A 138 -22.06 6.69 -2.12
CA GLN A 138 -21.88 6.32 -3.53
C GLN A 138 -20.47 5.79 -3.82
N LEU A 139 -19.54 5.97 -2.87
CA LEU A 139 -18.12 5.65 -3.03
C LEU A 139 -17.74 4.55 -2.05
N ALA A 140 -17.19 3.45 -2.55
CA ALA A 140 -16.54 2.42 -1.73
C ALA A 140 -15.03 2.61 -1.72
N LEU A 141 -14.46 2.97 -0.58
CA LEU A 141 -13.00 2.96 -0.36
C LEU A 141 -12.55 1.52 -0.09
N ILE A 142 -11.76 0.98 -1.02
CA ILE A 142 -11.11 -0.33 -0.89
C ILE A 142 -9.74 -0.10 -0.23
N LEU A 143 -9.61 -0.53 1.02
CA LEU A 143 -8.36 -0.41 1.79
C LEU A 143 -7.32 -1.42 1.29
N THR A 144 -6.05 -1.00 1.19
CA THR A 144 -4.96 -1.79 0.59
C THR A 144 -4.38 -2.84 1.55
N THR A 145 -5.28 -3.57 2.21
CA THR A 145 -4.97 -4.52 3.29
C THR A 145 -3.99 -5.63 2.90
N GLY A 146 -3.91 -6.01 1.63
CA GLY A 146 -2.89 -6.94 1.13
C GLY A 146 -1.49 -6.35 1.24
N THR A 147 -1.33 -5.06 0.88
CA THR A 147 -0.09 -4.29 1.09
C THR A 147 0.17 -4.09 2.57
N TRP A 148 -0.86 -3.87 3.41
CA TRP A 148 -0.65 -3.78 4.86
C TRP A 148 -0.05 -5.07 5.41
N CYS A 149 -0.63 -6.23 5.07
CA CYS A 149 -0.14 -7.55 5.46
C CYS A 149 1.29 -7.81 4.97
N ALA A 150 1.58 -7.46 3.72
CA ALA A 150 2.87 -7.67 3.06
C ALA A 150 4.03 -6.93 3.72
N TYR A 151 3.76 -5.72 4.23
CA TYR A 151 4.77 -4.83 4.80
C TYR A 151 4.86 -4.92 6.32
N ASN A 152 3.82 -5.39 7.02
CA ASN A 152 3.84 -5.48 8.48
C ASN A 152 5.01 -6.33 8.96
N ASP A 153 5.99 -5.69 9.60
CA ASP A 153 7.23 -6.28 10.09
C ASP A 153 7.18 -6.65 11.58
N TRP A 154 6.02 -6.51 12.22
CA TRP A 154 5.84 -6.97 13.60
C TRP A 154 6.09 -8.49 13.68
N GLY A 155 6.91 -8.90 14.65
CA GLY A 155 7.35 -10.29 14.79
C GLY A 155 8.44 -10.69 13.78
N GLY A 156 9.06 -9.72 13.11
CA GLY A 156 10.36 -9.86 12.45
C GLY A 156 10.36 -10.23 10.98
N SER A 157 9.30 -10.81 10.43
CA SER A 157 9.24 -11.14 9.01
C SER A 157 8.07 -10.48 8.27
N ASN A 158 8.32 -10.11 7.02
CA ASN A 158 7.35 -9.64 6.05
C ASN A 158 7.78 -10.11 4.64
N HIS A 159 7.19 -9.60 3.55
CA HIS A 159 7.55 -9.98 2.18
C HIS A 159 8.84 -9.33 1.63
N TYR A 160 9.63 -8.64 2.46
CA TYR A 160 10.86 -7.95 2.07
C TYR A 160 12.06 -8.28 2.97
N GLN A 161 11.82 -8.53 4.26
CA GLN A 161 12.85 -8.83 5.26
C GLN A 161 12.30 -9.89 6.21
N GLY A 162 13.17 -10.71 6.79
CA GLY A 162 12.68 -11.75 7.69
C GLY A 162 13.73 -12.57 8.39
N LEU A 163 13.20 -13.53 9.14
CA LEU A 163 13.92 -14.49 9.97
C LEU A 163 13.77 -15.92 9.42
N THR A 164 13.35 -16.05 8.18
CA THR A 164 13.01 -17.35 7.58
C THR A 164 14.18 -17.92 6.80
N GLY A 165 13.98 -19.13 6.26
CA GLY A 165 14.90 -19.83 5.38
C GLY A 165 16.19 -20.31 6.07
N PRO A 166 17.11 -20.95 5.31
CA PRO A 166 18.28 -21.61 5.87
C PRO A 166 19.29 -20.67 6.54
N SER A 167 19.37 -19.41 6.11
CA SER A 167 20.28 -18.43 6.71
C SER A 167 19.65 -17.68 7.88
N GLY A 168 18.32 -17.80 8.06
CA GLY A 168 17.56 -17.03 9.04
C GLY A 168 17.53 -15.53 8.71
N ALA A 169 17.75 -15.17 7.44
CA ALA A 169 17.75 -13.80 6.92
C ALA A 169 16.73 -13.59 5.79
N GLU A 170 16.08 -14.66 5.33
CA GLU A 170 15.18 -14.59 4.18
C GLU A 170 13.82 -13.99 4.58
N PHE A 171 13.24 -13.20 3.68
CA PHE A 171 11.87 -12.73 3.80
C PHE A 171 10.87 -13.90 3.83
N ALA A 172 9.72 -13.69 4.44
CA ALA A 172 8.69 -14.71 4.53
C ALA A 172 7.79 -14.73 3.29
N ALA A 173 7.75 -15.87 2.59
CA ALA A 173 6.79 -16.08 1.51
C ALA A 173 5.34 -16.16 2.02
N ASN A 174 5.14 -16.54 3.28
CA ASN A 174 3.83 -16.58 3.93
C ASN A 174 3.83 -15.62 5.13
N VAL A 175 2.83 -14.76 5.23
CA VAL A 175 2.63 -13.86 6.37
C VAL A 175 1.25 -14.04 6.98
N SER A 176 1.17 -13.96 8.30
CA SER A 176 -0.08 -14.14 9.04
C SER A 176 -0.73 -12.80 9.38
N LEU A 177 -2.06 -12.75 9.29
CA LEU A 177 -2.90 -11.69 9.84
C LEU A 177 -2.96 -11.74 11.38
N HIS A 178 -2.76 -12.92 11.99
CA HIS A 178 -2.95 -13.13 13.42
C HIS A 178 -1.74 -12.68 14.25
N ARG A 179 -1.37 -11.41 14.07
CA ARG A 179 -0.29 -10.71 14.76
C ARG A 179 -0.62 -9.22 14.89
N PRO A 180 -0.04 -8.50 15.87
CA PRO A 180 -0.16 -7.05 15.93
C PRO A 180 0.34 -6.32 14.68
N TRP A 181 -0.08 -5.07 14.54
CA TRP A 181 0.44 -4.14 13.54
C TRP A 181 1.65 -3.41 14.10
N ALA A 182 2.72 -3.36 13.33
CA ALA A 182 3.92 -2.64 13.75
C ALA A 182 3.63 -1.14 13.96
N LYS A 183 4.29 -0.55 14.96
CA LYS A 183 4.15 0.87 15.27
C LYS A 183 4.44 1.72 14.03
N GLY A 184 3.46 2.56 13.68
CA GLY A 184 3.46 3.39 12.48
C GLY A 184 2.38 3.04 11.45
N PHE A 185 1.87 1.80 11.44
CA PHE A 185 0.86 1.35 10.47
C PHE A 185 -0.54 1.91 10.78
N VAL A 186 -0.89 1.98 12.07
CA VAL A 186 -2.22 2.44 12.53
C VAL A 186 -2.25 3.94 12.78
N ARG A 187 -1.14 4.51 13.27
CA ARG A 187 -1.02 5.93 13.57
C ARG A 187 0.29 6.48 13.03
N TRP A 188 0.20 7.61 12.32
CA TRP A 188 1.37 8.31 11.80
C TRP A 188 2.15 8.89 12.98
N PRO A 189 3.48 8.67 13.09
CA PRO A 189 4.27 9.29 14.14
C PRO A 189 4.39 10.80 13.90
N ASP A 190 4.34 11.58 14.98
CA ASP A 190 4.47 13.04 14.90
C ASP A 190 5.83 13.42 14.30
N ASP A 191 5.84 14.42 13.41
CA ASP A 191 7.00 14.91 12.65
C ASP A 191 7.71 13.87 11.75
N ALA A 192 7.12 12.69 11.54
CA ALA A 192 7.76 11.66 10.73
C ALA A 192 7.78 12.03 9.24
N PRO A 193 8.94 11.93 8.56
CA PRO A 193 9.08 12.31 7.16
C PRO A 193 8.45 11.26 6.23
N ARG A 194 7.90 11.73 5.11
CA ARG A 194 7.47 10.86 4.01
C ARG A 194 8.67 10.37 3.19
N ILE A 195 8.43 9.41 2.29
CA ILE A 195 9.50 8.77 1.51
C ILE A 195 10.18 9.73 0.52
N PRO A 196 9.45 10.55 -0.28
CA PRO A 196 10.08 11.41 -1.26
C PRO A 196 11.13 12.34 -0.64
N HIS A 197 12.38 12.21 -1.08
CA HIS A 197 13.50 13.00 -0.60
C HIS A 197 14.63 13.07 -1.64
N ALA A 198 15.00 14.30 -2.01
CA ALA A 198 16.12 14.56 -2.90
C ALA A 198 17.40 14.86 -2.11
N SER A 199 18.31 13.88 -2.02
CA SER A 199 19.63 14.13 -1.44
C SER A 199 20.46 15.08 -2.33
N PRO A 200 21.31 15.95 -1.74
CA PRO A 200 22.20 16.83 -2.51
C PRO A 200 22.96 16.09 -3.60
N LEU A 201 23.23 16.74 -4.73
CA LEU A 201 23.99 16.11 -5.82
C LEU A 201 25.41 15.72 -5.36
N LEU A 202 25.96 14.66 -5.96
CA LEU A 202 27.31 14.16 -5.67
C LEU A 202 27.53 13.66 -4.23
N THR A 203 26.46 13.37 -3.49
CA THR A 203 26.50 12.69 -2.19
C THR A 203 25.84 11.32 -2.28
N ARG A 204 26.14 10.43 -1.33
CA ARG A 204 25.32 9.23 -1.16
C ARG A 204 23.87 9.62 -0.84
N PRO A 205 22.86 8.96 -1.44
CA PRO A 205 21.48 9.18 -1.06
C PRO A 205 21.22 8.82 0.40
N ARG A 206 20.30 9.57 1.01
CA ARG A 206 19.84 9.45 2.38
C ARG A 206 18.39 8.97 2.39
N TYR A 207 17.98 8.35 3.49
CA TYR A 207 16.64 7.80 3.67
C TYR A 207 16.03 8.34 4.97
N PRO A 208 15.57 9.60 5.00
CA PRO A 208 15.15 10.25 6.24
C PRO A 208 14.06 9.47 7.00
N HIS A 209 13.13 8.84 6.30
CA HIS A 209 12.10 8.02 6.92
C HIS A 209 12.67 6.79 7.65
N MET A 210 13.65 6.10 7.08
CA MET A 210 14.30 4.95 7.75
C MET A 210 15.24 5.39 8.87
N GLU A 211 15.96 6.50 8.68
CA GLU A 211 16.78 7.15 9.72
C GLU A 211 15.91 7.52 10.94
N PHE A 212 14.78 8.18 10.68
CA PHE A 212 13.78 8.53 11.70
C PHE A 212 13.22 7.26 12.36
N ALA A 213 12.93 6.22 11.57
CA ALA A 213 12.34 5.00 12.10
C ALA A 213 13.23 4.31 13.14
N ARG A 214 14.51 4.14 12.80
CA ARG A 214 15.50 3.54 13.67
C ARG A 214 15.75 4.37 14.93
N ALA A 215 15.81 5.69 14.78
CA ALA A 215 16.04 6.62 15.88
C ALA A 215 14.89 6.61 16.90
N ASN A 216 13.64 6.43 16.45
CA ASN A 216 12.45 6.57 17.30
C ASN A 216 11.81 5.24 17.74
N GLY A 217 12.34 4.10 17.29
CA GLY A 217 11.74 2.79 17.57
C GLY A 217 10.32 2.73 17.00
N ILE A 218 10.23 2.83 15.67
CA ILE A 218 9.02 2.58 14.88
C ILE A 218 9.38 1.65 13.71
N SER A 219 8.38 1.06 13.07
CA SER A 219 8.59 0.19 11.91
C SER A 219 9.35 0.93 10.84
N LYS A 220 10.30 0.27 10.16
CA LYS A 220 10.96 0.86 8.99
C LYS A 220 9.97 1.05 7.83
N LYS A 221 8.86 0.31 7.84
CA LYS A 221 7.84 0.28 6.79
C LYS A 221 6.66 1.22 7.05
N TYR A 222 6.68 2.02 8.12
CA TYR A 222 5.57 2.92 8.47
C TYR A 222 5.19 3.92 7.36
N ALA A 223 6.15 4.33 6.54
CA ALA A 223 5.93 5.26 5.44
C ALA A 223 5.64 4.56 4.11
N SER A 224 5.82 3.23 4.05
CA SER A 224 5.59 2.42 2.85
C SER A 224 4.18 1.83 2.80
N SER A 225 3.49 1.66 3.93
CA SER A 225 2.20 0.96 4.00
C SER A 225 1.45 1.29 5.29
N GLY A 226 0.19 0.87 5.36
CA GLY A 226 -0.69 0.99 6.51
C GLY A 226 -1.62 2.19 6.43
N TRP A 227 -2.75 2.06 7.12
CA TRP A 227 -3.82 3.06 7.22
C TRP A 227 -3.28 4.49 7.41
N ALA A 228 -2.33 4.65 8.32
CA ALA A 228 -1.78 5.95 8.69
C ALA A 228 -1.10 6.71 7.54
N ALA A 229 -0.47 5.98 6.62
CA ALA A 229 0.41 6.57 5.62
C ALA A 229 -0.34 7.20 4.44
N PHE A 230 -1.45 6.59 4.01
CA PHE A 230 -2.12 6.96 2.77
C PHE A 230 -3.64 7.10 2.89
N GLU A 231 -4.36 6.05 3.27
CA GLU A 231 -5.82 6.10 3.25
C GLU A 231 -6.38 7.02 4.34
N ARG A 232 -5.75 7.07 5.52
CA ARG A 232 -6.14 7.98 6.60
C ARG A 232 -6.10 9.45 6.15
N PRO A 233 -4.97 10.02 5.68
CA PRO A 233 -4.95 11.42 5.26
C PRO A 233 -5.93 11.73 4.12
N PHE A 234 -6.17 10.80 3.20
CA PHE A 234 -7.22 10.96 2.18
C PHE A 234 -8.62 11.01 2.81
N VAL A 235 -8.91 10.14 3.77
CA VAL A 235 -10.21 10.10 4.46
C VAL A 235 -10.43 11.37 5.29
N LEU A 236 -9.40 11.89 5.97
CA LEU A 236 -9.50 13.16 6.67
C LEU A 236 -9.85 14.29 5.70
N TRP A 237 -9.15 14.35 4.56
CA TRP A 237 -9.46 15.32 3.51
C TRP A 237 -10.90 15.15 2.98
N ALA A 238 -11.32 13.92 2.68
CA ALA A 238 -12.65 13.63 2.16
C ALA A 238 -13.76 14.07 3.14
N GLU A 239 -13.62 13.74 4.43
CA GLU A 239 -14.56 14.16 5.48
C GLU A 239 -14.61 15.69 5.62
N GLU A 240 -13.46 16.38 5.55
CA GLU A 240 -13.43 17.86 5.52
C GLU A 240 -14.11 18.45 4.28
N GLN A 241 -14.11 17.72 3.16
CA GLN A 241 -14.80 18.10 1.93
C GLN A 241 -16.28 17.65 1.89
N ALA A 242 -16.79 17.08 2.99
CA ALA A 242 -18.13 16.50 3.08
C ALA A 242 -18.39 15.38 2.04
N ILE A 243 -17.33 14.66 1.66
CA ILE A 243 -17.40 13.48 0.78
C ILE A 243 -17.55 12.25 1.67
N THR A 244 -18.70 11.59 1.55
CA THR A 244 -19.02 10.36 2.29
C THR A 244 -18.41 9.14 1.62
N LEU A 245 -17.85 8.22 2.42
CA LEU A 245 -17.21 6.99 1.99
C LEU A 245 -17.79 5.80 2.76
N ASP A 246 -18.02 4.70 2.07
CA ASP A 246 -18.15 3.38 2.67
C ASP A 246 -16.79 2.67 2.64
N TYR A 247 -16.53 1.80 3.62
CA TYR A 247 -15.20 1.18 3.80
C TYR A 247 -15.28 -0.32 3.60
N VAL A 248 -14.43 -0.84 2.74
CA VAL A 248 -14.26 -2.28 2.52
C VAL A 248 -12.77 -2.63 2.44
N THR A 249 -12.44 -3.89 2.64
CA THR A 249 -11.05 -4.38 2.52
C THR A 249 -10.86 -5.14 1.22
N GLN A 250 -9.62 -5.24 0.75
CA GLN A 250 -9.29 -6.19 -0.32
C GLN A 250 -9.69 -7.64 0.06
N HIS A 251 -9.69 -8.01 1.33
CA HIS A 251 -10.14 -9.33 1.79
C HIS A 251 -11.66 -9.52 1.60
N ASP A 252 -12.45 -8.46 1.79
CA ASP A 252 -13.87 -8.48 1.40
C ASP A 252 -14.03 -8.64 -0.11
N LEU A 253 -13.21 -7.94 -0.89
CA LEU A 253 -13.24 -8.02 -2.36
C LEU A 253 -12.84 -9.43 -2.83
N HIS A 254 -11.85 -10.06 -2.20
CA HIS A 254 -11.48 -11.45 -2.46
C HIS A 254 -12.64 -12.42 -2.21
N GLY A 255 -13.34 -12.26 -1.07
CA GLY A 255 -14.37 -13.20 -0.64
C GLY A 255 -15.75 -13.00 -1.29
N ASN A 256 -16.02 -11.84 -1.90
CA ASN A 256 -17.35 -11.51 -2.41
C ASN A 256 -17.32 -10.90 -3.84
N PRO A 257 -17.73 -11.65 -4.88
CA PRO A 257 -17.79 -11.14 -6.26
C PRO A 257 -18.79 -10.00 -6.47
N HIS A 258 -19.74 -9.82 -5.56
CA HIS A 258 -20.80 -8.81 -5.63
C HIS A 258 -20.57 -7.63 -4.69
N LEU A 259 -19.38 -7.53 -4.08
CA LEU A 259 -19.09 -6.47 -3.10
C LEU A 259 -19.34 -5.07 -3.65
N LEU A 260 -18.95 -4.84 -4.90
CA LEU A 260 -18.99 -3.53 -5.55
C LEU A 260 -20.31 -3.27 -6.32
N ASP A 261 -21.21 -4.24 -6.44
CA ASP A 261 -22.42 -4.13 -7.28
C ASP A 261 -23.35 -2.98 -6.88
N ALA A 262 -23.29 -2.58 -5.62
CA ALA A 262 -24.14 -1.52 -5.09
C ALA A 262 -23.48 -0.13 -5.15
N TYR A 263 -22.27 -0.04 -5.69
CA TYR A 263 -21.51 1.20 -5.83
C TYR A 263 -21.28 1.55 -7.30
N PRO A 264 -21.59 2.77 -7.73
CA PRO A 264 -21.16 3.24 -9.06
C PRO A 264 -19.64 3.37 -9.15
N ARG A 265 -18.98 3.73 -8.04
CA ARG A 265 -17.56 4.08 -8.03
C ARG A 265 -16.83 3.51 -6.82
N ALA A 266 -15.65 2.97 -7.07
CA ALA A 266 -14.73 2.49 -6.06
C ALA A 266 -13.50 3.40 -6.02
N VAL A 267 -12.87 3.49 -4.84
CA VAL A 267 -11.70 4.35 -4.59
C VAL A 267 -10.59 3.50 -3.99
N ILE A 268 -9.37 3.69 -4.49
CA ILE A 268 -8.14 3.13 -3.91
C ILE A 268 -7.13 4.26 -3.74
N VAL A 269 -6.37 4.26 -2.64
CA VAL A 269 -5.44 5.34 -2.31
C VAL A 269 -4.10 4.79 -1.84
N GLY A 270 -3.01 5.40 -2.30
CA GLY A 270 -1.67 5.15 -1.80
C GLY A 270 -1.02 3.91 -2.39
N HIS A 271 -0.50 3.07 -1.51
CA HIS A 271 0.29 1.92 -1.93
C HIS A 271 -0.58 0.67 -2.11
N ASP A 272 -0.89 0.36 -3.37
CA ASP A 272 -1.83 -0.68 -3.79
C ASP A 272 -1.12 -1.78 -4.60
N GLU A 273 -0.21 -2.51 -3.95
CA GLU A 273 0.79 -3.35 -4.61
C GLU A 273 0.43 -4.85 -4.62
N TYR A 274 -0.30 -5.34 -3.63
CA TYR A 274 -0.51 -6.78 -3.42
C TYR A 274 -1.96 -7.18 -3.66
N TRP A 275 -2.21 -7.96 -4.70
CA TRP A 275 -3.55 -8.38 -5.12
C TRP A 275 -3.64 -9.88 -5.32
N THR A 276 -4.77 -10.50 -4.98
CA THR A 276 -5.05 -11.86 -5.46
C THR A 276 -5.73 -11.82 -6.82
N TRP A 277 -5.70 -12.96 -7.50
CA TRP A 277 -6.41 -13.14 -8.76
C TRP A 277 -7.91 -12.93 -8.62
N GLU A 278 -8.52 -13.43 -7.54
CA GLU A 278 -9.95 -13.31 -7.26
C GLU A 278 -10.36 -11.84 -7.11
N MET A 279 -9.53 -11.04 -6.42
CA MET A 279 -9.78 -9.60 -6.30
C MET A 279 -9.81 -8.92 -7.67
N ARG A 280 -8.88 -9.29 -8.58
CA ARG A 280 -8.88 -8.78 -9.96
C ARG A 280 -10.07 -9.30 -10.77
N ASP A 281 -10.46 -10.57 -10.64
CA ASP A 281 -11.65 -11.11 -11.32
C ASP A 281 -12.91 -10.34 -10.95
N HIS A 282 -13.08 -10.04 -9.67
CA HIS A 282 -14.25 -9.32 -9.18
C HIS A 282 -14.23 -7.85 -9.62
N LEU A 283 -13.06 -7.20 -9.58
CA LEU A 283 -12.90 -5.84 -10.09
C LEU A 283 -13.17 -5.75 -11.59
N ASP A 284 -12.52 -6.59 -12.40
CA ASP A 284 -12.65 -6.59 -13.86
C ASP A 284 -14.10 -6.85 -14.26
N ALA A 285 -14.77 -7.82 -13.63
CA ALA A 285 -16.17 -8.12 -13.91
C ALA A 285 -17.10 -6.93 -13.56
N TRP A 286 -16.81 -6.19 -12.50
CA TRP A 286 -17.56 -5.00 -12.12
C TRP A 286 -17.31 -3.82 -13.08
N LEU A 287 -16.04 -3.59 -13.49
CA LEU A 287 -15.68 -2.62 -14.53
C LEU A 287 -16.40 -2.95 -15.85
N ASP A 288 -16.37 -4.21 -16.28
CA ASP A 288 -17.02 -4.65 -17.51
C ASP A 288 -18.54 -4.37 -17.51
N ARG A 289 -19.17 -4.31 -16.33
CA ARG A 289 -20.59 -3.96 -16.17
C ARG A 289 -20.88 -2.47 -16.10
N GLY A 290 -19.88 -1.60 -15.98
CA GLY A 290 -20.04 -0.15 -15.91
C GLY A 290 -19.54 0.49 -14.61
N GLY A 291 -18.74 -0.22 -13.82
CA GLY A 291 -18.10 0.35 -12.63
C GLY A 291 -16.99 1.36 -12.97
N GLU A 292 -16.75 2.30 -12.06
CA GLU A 292 -15.71 3.33 -12.20
C GLU A 292 -14.69 3.25 -11.06
N LEU A 293 -13.42 2.98 -11.37
CA LEU A 293 -12.36 2.94 -10.37
C LEU A 293 -11.54 4.22 -10.35
N ALA A 294 -11.68 5.02 -9.28
CA ALA A 294 -10.80 6.14 -8.97
C ALA A 294 -9.59 5.64 -8.16
N ARG A 295 -8.44 5.46 -8.83
CA ARG A 295 -7.23 4.96 -8.19
C ARG A 295 -6.20 6.07 -8.00
N PHE A 296 -6.10 6.56 -6.77
CA PHE A 296 -5.09 7.52 -6.31
C PHE A 296 -3.89 6.79 -5.69
N GLY A 297 -3.38 5.78 -6.39
CA GLY A 297 -2.32 4.92 -5.90
C GLY A 297 -1.29 4.56 -6.96
N GLY A 298 -0.22 3.90 -6.54
CA GLY A 298 0.89 3.47 -7.38
C GLY A 298 1.39 2.06 -7.02
N ASN A 299 2.33 1.58 -7.81
CA ASN A 299 3.00 0.29 -7.70
C ASN A 299 2.06 -0.93 -7.81
N PHE A 300 1.14 -0.97 -8.77
CA PHE A 300 0.33 -2.19 -8.96
C PHE A 300 1.21 -3.32 -9.52
N PHE A 301 1.67 -4.23 -8.66
CA PHE A 301 2.81 -5.10 -8.98
C PHE A 301 2.59 -6.59 -8.68
N TRP A 302 2.35 -6.99 -7.42
CA TRP A 302 2.41 -8.39 -7.00
C TRP A 302 1.09 -9.15 -7.12
N GLN A 303 1.15 -10.33 -7.74
CA GLN A 303 0.17 -11.39 -7.56
C GLN A 303 0.43 -12.14 -6.25
N THR A 304 -0.62 -12.27 -5.44
CA THR A 304 -0.66 -13.02 -4.17
C THR A 304 -1.74 -14.07 -4.16
N ARG A 305 -1.70 -14.92 -3.14
CA ARG A 305 -2.81 -15.80 -2.77
C ARG A 305 -3.18 -15.60 -1.31
N LEU A 306 -4.45 -15.78 -0.99
CA LEU A 306 -4.93 -15.86 0.38
C LEU A 306 -5.35 -17.30 0.70
N SER A 307 -5.13 -17.74 1.94
CA SER A 307 -5.69 -19.00 2.44
C SER A 307 -7.23 -18.92 2.50
N PRO A 308 -7.94 -20.06 2.47
CA PRO A 308 -9.41 -20.05 2.50
C PRO A 308 -10.04 -19.37 3.73
N ASP A 309 -9.32 -19.32 4.85
CA ASP A 309 -9.72 -18.62 6.07
C ASP A 309 -9.32 -17.13 6.09
N LEU A 310 -8.68 -16.65 5.02
CA LEU A 310 -8.20 -15.28 4.83
C LEU A 310 -7.13 -14.83 5.84
N ILE A 311 -6.49 -15.77 6.55
CA ILE A 311 -5.51 -15.47 7.60
C ILE A 311 -4.08 -15.39 7.05
N THR A 312 -3.76 -16.16 6.02
CA THR A 312 -2.40 -16.26 5.48
C THR A 312 -2.34 -15.67 4.08
N GLN A 313 -1.44 -14.71 3.88
CA GLN A 313 -1.09 -14.20 2.56
C GLN A 313 0.22 -14.82 2.08
N THR A 314 0.22 -15.32 0.84
CA THR A 314 1.36 -15.94 0.19
C THR A 314 1.87 -15.09 -0.97
N CYS A 315 3.17 -14.80 -0.98
CA CYS A 315 3.88 -14.19 -2.10
C CYS A 315 5.35 -14.65 -2.13
N TYR A 316 5.73 -15.45 -3.12
CA TYR A 316 7.11 -15.93 -3.30
C TYR A 316 8.00 -14.91 -4.04
N LYS A 317 7.42 -13.90 -4.68
CA LYS A 317 8.13 -12.79 -5.36
C LYS A 317 9.19 -13.32 -6.33
N THR A 318 10.42 -12.81 -6.23
CA THR A 318 11.61 -13.24 -6.98
C THR A 318 11.94 -14.73 -6.89
N ARG A 319 11.44 -15.42 -5.86
CA ARG A 319 11.69 -16.86 -5.64
C ARG A 319 10.59 -17.72 -6.25
N ALA A 320 9.55 -17.13 -6.85
CA ALA A 320 8.36 -17.86 -7.25
C ALA A 320 8.64 -18.97 -8.26
N GLU A 321 9.47 -18.75 -9.28
CA GLU A 321 9.80 -19.79 -10.25
C GLU A 321 10.48 -21.02 -9.63
N ALA A 322 11.28 -20.81 -8.58
CA ALA A 322 12.06 -21.86 -7.94
C ALA A 322 11.31 -22.57 -6.80
N GLU A 323 10.44 -21.84 -6.09
CA GLU A 323 9.90 -22.29 -4.80
C GLU A 323 8.38 -22.30 -4.71
N ASP A 324 7.66 -21.59 -5.59
CA ASP A 324 6.21 -21.55 -5.53
C ASP A 324 5.63 -22.91 -5.98
N PRO A 325 4.80 -23.59 -5.17
CA PRO A 325 4.13 -24.81 -5.60
C PRO A 325 3.29 -24.65 -6.89
N LEU A 326 2.91 -23.42 -7.23
CA LEU A 326 2.16 -23.07 -8.45
C LEU A 326 3.02 -22.38 -9.53
N ALA A 327 4.36 -22.49 -9.45
CA ALA A 327 5.32 -21.85 -10.36
C ALA A 327 5.02 -22.08 -11.85
N THR A 328 4.48 -23.25 -12.21
CA THR A 328 4.20 -23.64 -13.60
C THR A 328 2.79 -23.26 -14.09
N THR A 329 2.04 -22.51 -13.28
CA THR A 329 0.68 -22.05 -13.59
C THR A 329 0.62 -20.54 -13.66
N ASP A 330 -0.49 -19.98 -14.14
CA ASP A 330 -0.75 -18.52 -14.09
C ASP A 330 -1.01 -17.98 -12.69
N ARG A 331 -1.13 -18.88 -11.71
CA ARG A 331 -1.31 -18.56 -10.29
C ARG A 331 -0.01 -18.47 -9.51
N LEU A 332 1.17 -18.40 -10.17
CA LEU A 332 2.41 -18.13 -9.45
C LEU A 332 2.33 -16.76 -8.75
N THR A 333 2.90 -16.66 -7.57
CA THR A 333 2.93 -15.40 -6.81
C THR A 333 4.19 -14.62 -7.08
N SER A 334 4.27 -14.11 -8.31
CA SER A 334 5.25 -13.14 -8.79
C SER A 334 4.52 -11.87 -9.21
N TYR A 335 5.18 -10.94 -9.89
CA TYR A 335 4.55 -9.73 -10.36
C TYR A 335 3.59 -10.02 -11.54
N TRP A 336 2.58 -9.17 -11.74
CA TRP A 336 1.50 -9.40 -12.71
C TRP A 336 1.96 -9.42 -14.17
N ASP A 337 3.00 -8.65 -14.47
CA ASP A 337 3.60 -8.61 -15.81
C ASP A 337 4.59 -9.75 -16.08
N HIS A 338 4.72 -10.69 -15.13
CA HIS A 338 5.49 -11.89 -15.36
C HIS A 338 4.84 -12.71 -16.50
N PRO A 339 5.58 -13.15 -17.53
CA PRO A 339 4.98 -13.84 -18.69
C PRO A 339 4.11 -15.05 -18.32
N GLN A 340 4.54 -15.81 -17.31
CA GLN A 340 3.80 -16.96 -16.78
C GLN A 340 2.42 -16.60 -16.19
N ALA A 341 2.24 -15.39 -15.63
CA ALA A 341 0.97 -14.93 -15.06
C ALA A 341 -0.12 -14.70 -16.12
N ARG A 342 0.28 -14.40 -17.37
CA ARG A 342 -0.61 -14.22 -18.53
C ARG A 342 -1.77 -13.24 -18.26
N ARG A 343 -1.55 -12.27 -17.38
CA ARG A 343 -2.55 -11.27 -16.98
C ARG A 343 -1.83 -9.99 -16.57
N PRO A 344 -1.30 -9.22 -17.53
CA PRO A 344 -0.53 -8.01 -17.21
C PRO A 344 -1.35 -7.02 -16.38
N ALA A 345 -0.67 -6.23 -15.57
CA ALA A 345 -1.29 -5.22 -14.70
C ALA A 345 -2.15 -4.22 -15.48
N VAL A 346 -1.64 -3.78 -16.64
CA VAL A 346 -2.32 -2.81 -17.52
C VAL A 346 -3.69 -3.30 -18.00
N ALA A 347 -3.92 -4.61 -18.08
CA ALA A 347 -5.21 -5.14 -18.53
C ALA A 347 -6.35 -4.67 -17.60
N SER A 348 -6.11 -4.65 -16.28
CA SER A 348 -7.09 -4.19 -15.29
C SER A 348 -6.95 -2.69 -15.00
N MET A 349 -5.72 -2.21 -14.79
CA MET A 349 -5.47 -0.88 -14.21
C MET A 349 -5.10 0.20 -15.22
N GLY A 350 -4.95 -0.15 -16.49
CA GLY A 350 -4.47 0.73 -17.56
C GLY A 350 -2.98 1.08 -17.48
N LEU A 351 -2.37 0.99 -16.29
CA LEU A 351 -0.96 1.27 -15.99
C LEU A 351 -0.38 0.12 -15.13
N THR A 352 0.95 0.08 -15.03
CA THR A 352 1.69 -0.92 -14.25
C THR A 352 2.86 -0.31 -13.48
N GLY A 353 3.16 -0.86 -12.30
CA GLY A 353 4.36 -0.51 -11.54
C GLY A 353 5.64 -0.90 -12.27
N SER A 354 5.62 -1.94 -13.12
CA SER A 354 6.81 -2.40 -13.86
C SER A 354 7.35 -1.39 -14.88
N MET A 355 6.64 -0.29 -15.14
CA MET A 355 7.07 0.75 -16.08
C MET A 355 7.73 1.95 -15.38
N GLY A 356 8.67 1.69 -14.47
CA GLY A 356 9.53 2.72 -13.86
C GLY A 356 9.61 2.66 -12.35
N VAL A 357 8.59 2.12 -11.67
CA VAL A 357 8.45 1.95 -10.21
C VAL A 357 8.72 3.23 -9.41
N TYR A 358 9.94 3.75 -9.34
CA TYR A 358 10.32 4.79 -8.39
C TYR A 358 10.44 6.21 -8.97
N ALA A 359 10.02 7.15 -8.15
CA ALA A 359 10.29 8.58 -8.32
C ALA A 359 10.47 9.25 -6.95
N GLY A 360 11.35 10.25 -6.86
CA GLY A 360 11.56 10.97 -5.61
C GLY A 360 12.27 10.15 -4.52
N TRP A 361 12.76 8.94 -4.81
CA TRP A 361 13.35 8.03 -3.81
C TRP A 361 14.76 7.58 -4.19
N SER A 362 15.69 7.58 -3.23
CA SER A 362 17.13 7.38 -3.49
C SER A 362 17.66 8.34 -4.58
N ARG A 363 18.17 7.80 -5.69
CA ARG A 363 18.54 8.52 -6.92
C ARG A 363 17.57 8.29 -8.07
N CYS A 364 16.46 7.61 -7.82
CA CYS A 364 15.45 7.34 -8.83
C CYS A 364 14.58 8.59 -9.07
N ALA A 365 14.88 9.31 -10.14
CA ALA A 365 14.22 10.58 -10.50
C ALA A 365 14.06 11.56 -9.32
N ALA A 366 15.01 11.55 -8.36
CA ALA A 366 14.87 12.26 -7.09
C ALA A 366 14.88 13.80 -7.25
N HIS A 367 15.51 14.29 -8.31
CA HIS A 367 15.52 15.71 -8.71
C HIS A 367 14.60 15.96 -9.91
N GLY A 368 13.59 15.10 -10.10
CA GLY A 368 12.59 15.22 -11.15
C GLY A 368 11.59 16.35 -10.91
N SER A 369 10.50 16.35 -11.66
CA SER A 369 9.47 17.39 -11.61
C SER A 369 8.69 17.44 -10.28
N GLY A 370 8.67 16.35 -9.51
CA GLY A 370 7.84 16.20 -8.31
C GLY A 370 6.32 16.14 -8.58
N GLY A 371 5.90 16.24 -9.84
CA GLY A 371 4.50 16.20 -10.24
C GLY A 371 4.32 15.68 -11.67
N PHE A 372 3.08 15.64 -12.15
CA PHE A 372 2.76 15.17 -13.49
C PHE A 372 2.84 16.32 -14.50
N THR A 373 3.69 16.19 -15.52
CA THR A 373 3.68 17.13 -16.65
C THR A 373 2.44 16.89 -17.49
N LEU A 374 1.63 17.92 -17.72
CA LEU A 374 0.33 17.80 -18.36
C LEU A 374 0.44 17.86 -19.89
N TYR A 375 -0.20 16.92 -20.57
CA TYR A 375 -0.27 16.87 -22.03
C TYR A 375 -1.67 17.10 -22.57
N ARG A 376 -2.71 16.90 -21.76
CA ARG A 376 -4.11 17.08 -22.17
C ARG A 376 -4.86 17.96 -21.16
N PRO A 377 -4.59 19.28 -21.11
CA PRO A 377 -5.20 20.19 -20.12
C PRO A 377 -6.72 20.31 -20.24
N ASP A 378 -7.28 20.04 -21.43
CA ASP A 378 -8.73 20.07 -21.67
C ASP A 378 -9.46 18.80 -21.19
N HIS A 379 -8.75 17.82 -20.65
CA HIS A 379 -9.35 16.61 -20.10
C HIS A 379 -10.28 16.97 -18.92
N TRP A 380 -11.46 16.32 -18.82
CA TRP A 380 -12.50 16.65 -17.84
C TRP A 380 -11.97 16.67 -16.39
N ALA A 381 -11.06 15.74 -16.06
CA ALA A 381 -10.45 15.67 -14.73
C ALA A 381 -9.70 16.95 -14.33
N LEU A 382 -9.19 17.73 -15.30
CA LEU A 382 -8.44 18.97 -15.07
C LEU A 382 -9.31 20.22 -15.11
N GLN A 383 -10.62 20.10 -15.34
CA GLN A 383 -11.52 21.24 -15.40
C GLN A 383 -11.46 22.07 -14.11
N GLY A 384 -11.28 23.38 -14.25
CA GLY A 384 -11.22 24.31 -13.12
C GLY A 384 -9.89 24.37 -12.37
N THR A 385 -8.87 23.61 -12.79
CA THR A 385 -7.51 23.70 -12.23
C THR A 385 -6.79 24.99 -12.66
N GLY A 386 -7.04 25.45 -13.89
CA GLY A 386 -6.33 26.56 -14.52
C GLY A 386 -4.95 26.18 -15.10
N LEU A 387 -4.58 24.90 -15.07
CA LEU A 387 -3.31 24.41 -15.61
C LEU A 387 -3.41 24.18 -17.12
N GLY A 388 -2.32 24.46 -17.84
CA GLY A 388 -2.20 24.31 -19.29
C GLY A 388 -1.26 23.17 -19.73
N TYR A 389 -1.09 23.05 -21.04
CA TYR A 389 -0.14 22.09 -21.63
C TYR A 389 1.29 22.41 -21.19
N GLY A 390 2.00 21.42 -20.65
CA GLY A 390 3.36 21.54 -20.13
C GLY A 390 3.46 22.01 -18.68
N ASP A 391 2.36 22.45 -18.06
CA ASP A 391 2.35 22.74 -16.62
C ASP A 391 2.47 21.45 -15.81
N VAL A 392 2.94 21.57 -14.57
CA VAL A 392 3.17 20.43 -13.68
C VAL A 392 2.17 20.44 -12.54
N LEU A 393 1.32 19.40 -12.49
CA LEU A 393 0.37 19.19 -11.40
C LEU A 393 1.08 18.60 -10.17
N GLY A 394 0.98 19.25 -9.00
CA GLY A 394 1.39 18.68 -7.72
C GLY A 394 2.88 18.75 -7.39
N ALA A 395 3.67 19.50 -8.17
CA ALA A 395 5.12 19.62 -7.98
C ALA A 395 5.51 20.15 -6.59
N ALA A 396 4.74 21.12 -6.06
CA ALA A 396 5.03 21.73 -4.78
C ALA A 396 4.91 20.75 -3.61
N SER A 397 4.05 19.75 -3.76
CA SER A 397 3.77 18.74 -2.73
C SER A 397 4.46 17.40 -3.00
N ASN A 398 5.23 17.28 -4.09
CA ASN A 398 5.86 16.04 -4.54
C ASN A 398 4.87 14.88 -4.73
N ILE A 399 3.72 15.13 -5.35
CA ILE A 399 2.69 14.08 -5.52
C ILE A 399 3.11 12.95 -6.45
N PHE A 400 4.13 13.19 -7.29
CA PHE A 400 4.74 12.18 -8.15
C PHE A 400 5.93 11.59 -7.40
N GLY A 401 5.69 10.55 -6.61
CA GLY A 401 6.75 10.08 -5.74
C GLY A 401 6.48 8.81 -4.96
N TYR A 402 7.56 8.39 -4.29
CA TYR A 402 7.81 7.06 -3.76
C TYR A 402 7.76 6.03 -4.87
N GLU A 403 6.56 5.62 -5.26
CA GLU A 403 6.33 4.69 -6.34
C GLU A 403 5.17 5.14 -7.23
N VAL A 404 5.27 4.80 -8.52
CA VAL A 404 4.40 5.26 -9.60
C VAL A 404 4.09 4.12 -10.57
N ASP A 405 2.95 4.23 -11.26
CA ASP A 405 2.57 3.31 -12.34
C ASP A 405 2.67 4.04 -13.68
N GLY A 406 3.16 3.33 -14.70
CA GLY A 406 3.32 3.85 -16.05
C GLY A 406 2.82 2.88 -17.11
N ILE A 407 3.09 3.23 -18.37
CA ILE A 407 2.87 2.36 -19.52
C ILE A 407 3.89 2.69 -20.61
N ASP A 408 4.22 1.73 -21.47
CA ASP A 408 5.03 2.03 -22.65
C ASP A 408 4.24 2.96 -23.58
N TYR A 409 4.90 3.94 -24.18
CA TYR A 409 4.22 5.01 -24.90
C TYR A 409 5.06 5.58 -26.05
N GLU A 410 4.35 6.15 -27.02
CA GLU A 410 4.93 6.92 -28.13
C GLU A 410 4.45 8.37 -28.06
N ILE A 411 5.32 9.31 -28.40
CA ILE A 411 4.92 10.71 -28.61
C ILE A 411 4.54 10.90 -30.07
N ARG A 412 3.30 11.31 -30.32
CA ARG A 412 2.80 11.67 -31.65
C ARG A 412 2.33 13.11 -31.63
N ASN A 413 2.99 13.97 -32.42
CA ASN A 413 2.70 15.41 -32.51
C ASN A 413 2.66 16.11 -31.12
N GLY A 414 3.53 15.73 -30.20
CA GLY A 414 3.62 16.33 -28.87
C GLY A 414 2.65 15.76 -27.82
N LEU A 415 1.89 14.72 -28.14
CA LEU A 415 1.01 14.02 -27.18
C LEU A 415 1.45 12.57 -26.96
N PRO A 416 1.41 12.06 -25.72
CA PRO A 416 1.69 10.66 -25.42
C PRO A 416 0.49 9.78 -25.75
N TYR A 417 0.76 8.62 -26.32
CA TYR A 417 -0.20 7.55 -26.60
C TYR A 417 0.42 6.23 -26.15
N ALA A 418 -0.38 5.33 -25.58
CA ALA A 418 0.09 3.98 -25.28
C ALA A 418 0.71 3.34 -26.54
N ALA A 419 1.84 2.66 -26.35
CA ALA A 419 2.46 1.88 -27.40
C ALA A 419 1.55 0.70 -27.79
N PRO A 420 1.68 0.17 -29.02
CA PRO A 420 1.06 -1.10 -29.39
C PRO A 420 1.47 -2.25 -28.46
N ASP A 421 0.64 -3.30 -28.39
CA ASP A 421 0.96 -4.56 -27.73
C ASP A 421 1.30 -4.47 -26.22
N THR A 422 0.86 -3.42 -25.54
CA THR A 422 1.05 -3.22 -24.09
C THR A 422 0.26 -4.22 -23.23
N GLY A 423 -0.80 -4.82 -23.76
CA GLY A 423 -1.71 -5.69 -23.01
C GLY A 423 -2.98 -4.99 -22.51
N LEU A 424 -3.23 -3.75 -22.93
CA LEU A 424 -4.51 -3.08 -22.73
C LEU A 424 -5.66 -3.85 -23.40
N GLU A 425 -6.81 -3.88 -22.74
CA GLU A 425 -8.06 -4.49 -23.26
C GLU A 425 -9.10 -3.41 -23.65
N GLY A 426 -8.66 -2.15 -23.74
CA GLY A 426 -9.50 -0.99 -24.04
C GLY A 426 -8.67 0.27 -24.29
N ASP A 427 -9.33 1.42 -24.39
CA ASP A 427 -8.68 2.68 -24.78
C ASP A 427 -8.06 3.39 -23.57
N LEU A 428 -6.81 3.84 -23.71
CA LEU A 428 -6.09 4.60 -22.68
C LEU A 428 -5.77 6.02 -23.16
N THR A 429 -6.22 7.01 -22.40
CA THR A 429 -5.85 8.43 -22.56
C THR A 429 -4.88 8.85 -21.47
N ILE A 430 -3.62 9.06 -21.84
CA ILE A 430 -2.60 9.59 -20.92
C ILE A 430 -2.82 11.10 -20.74
N VAL A 431 -3.16 11.55 -19.54
CA VAL A 431 -3.47 12.97 -19.26
C VAL A 431 -2.19 13.74 -18.91
N GLY A 432 -1.34 13.14 -18.08
CA GLY A 432 -0.03 13.68 -17.71
C GLY A 432 0.95 12.55 -17.40
N LEU A 433 2.24 12.79 -17.60
CA LEU A 433 3.29 11.83 -17.24
C LEU A 433 4.57 12.56 -16.84
N SER A 434 5.42 11.85 -16.11
CA SER A 434 6.79 12.29 -15.79
C SER A 434 7.73 11.08 -15.78
N PRO A 435 9.05 11.25 -16.04
CA PRO A 435 10.01 10.14 -16.00
C PRO A 435 10.13 9.51 -14.61
N ALA A 436 10.25 8.18 -14.59
CA ALA A 436 10.50 7.35 -13.41
C ALA A 436 11.56 6.29 -13.74
N THR A 437 12.18 5.68 -12.73
CA THR A 437 13.26 4.72 -12.96
C THR A 437 13.44 3.72 -11.83
N THR A 438 13.70 2.46 -12.19
CA THR A 438 14.07 1.36 -11.28
C THR A 438 15.56 1.36 -10.92
N LEU A 439 16.31 2.35 -11.42
CA LEU A 439 17.75 2.45 -11.28
C LEU A 439 18.17 3.70 -10.49
N ALA A 440 18.88 3.49 -9.39
CA ALA A 440 19.50 4.56 -8.64
C ALA A 440 20.80 5.02 -9.32
N HIS A 441 20.70 6.03 -10.19
CA HIS A 441 21.84 6.55 -10.95
C HIS A 441 22.94 7.13 -10.04
N HIS A 442 24.21 6.88 -10.38
CA HIS A 442 25.38 7.43 -9.69
C HIS A 442 26.48 7.85 -10.67
N THR A 443 27.36 8.75 -10.25
CA THR A 443 28.50 9.23 -11.06
C THR A 443 29.82 8.58 -10.67
N GLY A 444 29.85 7.82 -9.57
CA GLY A 444 30.97 6.97 -9.18
C GLY A 444 30.75 6.33 -7.80
N ARG A 445 31.80 5.76 -7.22
CA ARG A 445 31.70 5.13 -5.87
C ARG A 445 31.35 6.09 -4.73
N HIS A 446 31.49 7.39 -4.96
CA HIS A 446 31.30 8.41 -3.92
C HIS A 446 29.82 8.74 -3.68
N ASP A 447 28.97 8.59 -4.70
CA ASP A 447 27.53 8.89 -4.67
C ASP A 447 26.64 7.67 -4.94
N MET A 448 27.24 6.48 -5.08
CA MET A 448 26.55 5.21 -5.31
C MET A 448 25.65 4.81 -4.14
N ASP A 449 24.45 4.36 -4.49
CA ASP A 449 23.49 3.72 -3.59
C ASP A 449 23.68 2.20 -3.62
N TYR A 450 23.65 1.58 -2.44
CA TYR A 450 23.76 0.12 -2.30
C TYR A 450 22.44 -0.52 -1.87
N PHE A 451 21.40 0.28 -1.63
CA PHE A 451 20.09 -0.23 -1.24
C PHE A 451 19.22 -0.49 -2.46
N ILE A 452 18.88 0.54 -3.26
CA ILE A 452 18.15 0.33 -4.52
C ILE A 452 19.15 -0.11 -5.60
N GLY A 453 20.19 0.69 -5.83
CA GLY A 453 21.24 0.37 -6.80
C GLY A 453 20.67 0.02 -8.18
N THR A 454 21.07 -1.14 -8.72
CA THR A 454 20.60 -1.71 -9.99
C THR A 454 19.62 -2.87 -9.83
N LEU A 455 19.35 -3.32 -8.60
CA LEU A 455 18.75 -4.63 -8.33
C LEU A 455 17.40 -4.83 -9.04
N ASP A 456 16.49 -3.88 -8.88
CA ASP A 456 15.15 -3.97 -9.47
C ASP A 456 15.19 -3.87 -11.00
N ALA A 457 16.10 -3.04 -11.54
CA ALA A 457 16.30 -2.95 -12.99
C ALA A 457 16.90 -4.25 -13.57
N GLU A 458 17.81 -4.92 -12.86
CA GLU A 458 18.37 -6.22 -13.25
C GLU A 458 17.32 -7.34 -13.17
N GLU A 459 16.46 -7.32 -12.15
CA GLU A 459 15.34 -8.26 -12.01
C GLU A 459 14.34 -8.12 -13.16
N VAL A 460 13.91 -6.89 -13.45
CA VAL A 460 13.03 -6.60 -14.58
C VAL A 460 13.70 -7.02 -15.89
N ALA A 461 15.00 -6.72 -16.05
CA ALA A 461 15.73 -7.10 -17.26
C ALA A 461 15.77 -8.61 -17.47
N LYS A 462 16.15 -9.35 -16.42
CA LYS A 462 16.24 -10.82 -16.45
C LYS A 462 14.89 -11.45 -16.76
N THR A 463 13.81 -10.94 -16.16
CA THR A 463 12.53 -11.63 -16.20
C THR A 463 11.70 -11.24 -17.43
N ILE A 464 11.76 -9.98 -17.88
CA ILE A 464 11.04 -9.53 -19.08
C ILE A 464 11.83 -9.87 -20.35
N TYR A 465 13.15 -9.67 -20.36
CA TYR A 465 13.98 -9.86 -21.56
C TYR A 465 14.80 -11.16 -21.54
N GLY A 466 14.72 -11.95 -20.47
CA GLY A 466 15.39 -13.24 -20.35
C GLY A 466 16.87 -13.19 -19.95
N GLU A 467 17.49 -12.00 -19.95
CA GLU A 467 18.91 -11.81 -19.64
C GLU A 467 19.24 -10.42 -19.10
N VAL A 468 20.37 -10.32 -18.38
CA VAL A 468 20.92 -9.06 -17.89
C VAL A 468 22.12 -8.66 -18.74
N THR A 469 21.91 -7.71 -19.65
CA THR A 469 22.94 -7.06 -20.48
C THR A 469 22.84 -5.56 -20.32
N SER A 470 23.82 -4.79 -20.81
CA SER A 470 23.73 -3.32 -20.78
C SER A 470 22.53 -2.78 -21.57
N GLU A 471 22.09 -3.51 -22.60
CA GLU A 471 20.91 -3.15 -23.39
C GLU A 471 19.62 -3.41 -22.61
N THR A 472 19.43 -4.63 -22.10
CA THR A 472 18.21 -5.00 -21.36
C THR A 472 18.09 -4.25 -20.04
N LEU A 473 19.20 -3.96 -19.37
CA LEU A 473 19.23 -3.08 -18.19
C LEU A 473 18.84 -1.64 -18.56
N GLY A 474 19.32 -1.14 -19.71
CA GLY A 474 18.91 0.16 -20.22
C GLY A 474 17.40 0.23 -20.46
N LEU A 475 16.83 -0.80 -21.08
CA LEU A 475 15.40 -0.90 -21.32
C LEU A 475 14.59 -0.98 -20.02
N ALA A 476 15.01 -1.85 -19.09
CA ALA A 476 14.34 -2.08 -17.81
C ALA A 476 14.43 -0.89 -16.84
N SER A 477 15.48 -0.06 -16.95
CA SER A 477 15.73 1.04 -16.02
C SER A 477 14.92 2.30 -16.31
N ARG A 478 14.50 2.53 -17.56
CA ARG A 478 13.86 3.80 -17.96
C ARG A 478 12.36 3.61 -18.10
N GLY A 479 11.59 4.34 -17.30
CA GLY A 479 10.13 4.29 -17.36
C GLY A 479 9.50 5.66 -17.14
N ASN A 480 8.25 5.62 -16.69
CA ASN A 480 7.44 6.80 -16.40
C ASN A 480 6.43 6.50 -15.29
N GLY A 481 5.95 7.54 -14.63
CA GLY A 481 4.66 7.49 -13.97
C GLY A 481 3.66 8.27 -14.81
N SER A 482 2.45 7.76 -14.93
CA SER A 482 1.40 8.34 -15.74
C SER A 482 0.13 8.55 -14.92
N MET A 483 -0.55 9.65 -15.19
CA MET A 483 -1.94 9.88 -14.81
C MET A 483 -2.78 9.66 -16.06
N ALA A 484 -3.68 8.68 -16.05
CA ALA A 484 -4.40 8.25 -17.24
C ALA A 484 -5.85 7.85 -16.95
N GLU A 485 -6.69 8.03 -17.96
CA GLU A 485 -8.03 7.47 -18.04
C GLU A 485 -8.00 6.22 -18.92
N TYR A 486 -8.48 5.09 -18.41
CA TYR A 486 -8.58 3.82 -19.11
C TYR A 486 -10.05 3.40 -19.22
N ARG A 487 -10.54 3.19 -20.44
CA ARG A 487 -11.91 2.73 -20.72
C ARG A 487 -11.88 1.24 -21.03
N ARG A 488 -12.49 0.44 -20.15
CA ARG A 488 -12.54 -1.03 -20.23
C ARG A 488 -14.00 -1.51 -20.12
N GLY A 489 -14.41 -2.36 -21.05
CA GLY A 489 -15.78 -2.87 -21.09
C GLY A 489 -16.79 -1.72 -21.19
N ARG A 490 -17.71 -1.61 -20.22
CA ARG A 490 -18.62 -0.46 -20.08
C ARG A 490 -18.19 0.54 -19.01
N GLY A 491 -17.11 0.26 -18.30
CA GLY A 491 -16.64 1.03 -17.17
C GLY A 491 -15.33 1.75 -17.48
N ALA A 492 -14.68 2.21 -16.42
CA ALA A 492 -13.48 3.01 -16.55
C ALA A 492 -12.59 2.96 -15.29
N VAL A 493 -11.30 3.21 -15.48
CA VAL A 493 -10.33 3.45 -14.42
C VAL A 493 -9.70 4.81 -14.64
N PHE A 494 -9.79 5.71 -13.67
CA PHE A 494 -8.91 6.87 -13.61
C PHE A 494 -7.76 6.51 -12.68
N ASN A 495 -6.59 6.25 -13.27
CA ASN A 495 -5.39 5.88 -12.54
C ASN A 495 -4.47 7.10 -12.42
N ALA A 496 -4.33 7.63 -11.21
CA ALA A 496 -3.42 8.73 -10.92
C ALA A 496 -1.95 8.28 -10.88
N GLY A 497 -1.70 6.96 -10.78
CA GLY A 497 -0.37 6.36 -10.95
C GLY A 497 0.69 6.83 -9.98
N SER A 498 0.34 7.17 -8.73
CA SER A 498 1.33 7.46 -7.68
C SER A 498 0.84 7.18 -6.26
N CYS A 499 1.72 6.61 -5.44
CA CYS A 499 1.49 6.41 -4.01
C CYS A 499 1.36 7.75 -3.25
N GLU A 500 2.00 8.81 -3.73
CA GLU A 500 2.11 10.10 -3.04
C GLU A 500 1.09 11.14 -3.49
N TRP A 501 0.05 10.74 -4.22
CA TRP A 501 -1.07 11.62 -4.55
C TRP A 501 -1.61 12.35 -3.31
N VAL A 502 -1.68 11.63 -2.19
CA VAL A 502 -2.17 12.16 -0.91
C VAL A 502 -1.32 13.30 -0.34
N ALA A 503 -0.05 13.43 -0.73
CA ALA A 503 0.80 14.53 -0.29
C ALA A 503 0.22 15.90 -0.70
N GLY A 504 -0.38 15.98 -1.89
CA GLY A 504 -1.07 17.19 -2.35
C GLY A 504 -2.34 17.50 -1.55
N LEU A 505 -3.04 16.47 -1.08
CA LEU A 505 -4.22 16.63 -0.23
C LEU A 505 -3.84 17.07 1.19
N ILE A 506 -2.75 16.51 1.74
CA ILE A 506 -2.17 16.94 3.02
C ILE A 506 -1.75 18.41 2.94
N ALA A 507 -1.07 18.80 1.85
CA ALA A 507 -0.60 20.16 1.64
C ALA A 507 -1.70 21.16 1.22
N ARG A 508 -2.94 20.69 0.99
CA ARG A 508 -4.06 21.50 0.48
C ARG A 508 -3.72 22.19 -0.85
N GLU A 509 -2.99 21.50 -1.72
CA GLU A 509 -2.63 22.01 -3.03
C GLU A 509 -3.88 22.05 -3.93
N ARG A 510 -4.40 23.26 -4.16
CA ARG A 510 -5.69 23.47 -4.82
C ARG A 510 -5.88 22.70 -6.13
N PRO A 511 -4.96 22.72 -7.11
CA PRO A 511 -5.13 21.94 -8.33
C PRO A 511 -5.32 20.44 -8.07
N VAL A 512 -4.57 19.85 -7.13
CA VAL A 512 -4.69 18.44 -6.76
C VAL A 512 -6.05 18.15 -6.13
N GLU A 513 -6.53 19.01 -5.23
CA GLU A 513 -7.87 18.87 -4.64
C GLU A 513 -8.98 18.96 -5.69
N VAL A 514 -8.85 19.88 -6.66
CA VAL A 514 -9.82 20.04 -7.76
C VAL A 514 -9.87 18.79 -8.62
N VAL A 515 -8.71 18.27 -9.05
CA VAL A 515 -8.64 17.04 -9.85
C VAL A 515 -9.25 15.86 -9.08
N THR A 516 -8.88 15.71 -7.80
CA THR A 516 -9.41 14.65 -6.94
C THR A 516 -10.93 14.74 -6.84
N LYS A 517 -11.51 15.94 -6.63
CA LYS A 517 -12.96 16.13 -6.59
C LYS A 517 -13.64 15.84 -7.92
N ASN A 518 -13.06 16.27 -9.05
CA ASN A 518 -13.61 15.98 -10.37
C ASN A 518 -13.71 14.47 -10.58
N ILE A 519 -12.66 13.72 -10.24
CA ILE A 519 -12.63 12.26 -10.37
C ILE A 519 -13.65 11.60 -9.43
N LEU A 520 -13.75 12.07 -8.18
CA LEU A 520 -14.63 11.48 -7.17
C LEU A 520 -16.11 11.82 -7.32
N LEU A 521 -16.45 12.97 -7.91
CA LEU A 521 -17.82 13.51 -7.91
C LEU A 521 -18.35 13.88 -9.30
N GLY A 522 -17.48 13.97 -10.30
CA GLY A 522 -17.85 14.28 -11.68
C GLY A 522 -18.48 13.09 -12.41
N GLU A 523 -19.07 13.37 -13.56
CA GLU A 523 -19.55 12.36 -14.51
C GLU A 523 -18.39 11.96 -15.43
N TRP A 524 -18.14 10.66 -15.58
CA TRP A 524 -17.08 10.20 -16.49
C TRP A 524 -17.63 10.02 -17.91
N ASP A 525 -18.94 10.00 -18.12
CA ASP A 525 -19.57 9.80 -19.44
C ASP A 525 -19.74 11.08 -20.27
N ALA A 526 -18.69 11.91 -20.34
CA ALA A 526 -18.71 13.15 -21.12
C ALA A 526 -17.78 13.09 -22.34
N THR A 527 -18.12 12.24 -23.32
CA THR A 527 -18.07 12.56 -24.77
C THR A 527 -18.93 11.58 -25.57
#